data_AF-A0A7Y6PQJ8-F1
#
_entry.id   AF-A0A7Y6PQJ8-F1
#
_cell.length_a   1.000
_cell.length_b   1.000
_cell.length_c   1.000
_cell.angle_alpha   90.00
_cell.angle_beta   90.00
_cell.angle_gamma   90.00
#
_symmetry.space_group_name_H-M   'P 1'
#
loop_
_entity.id
_entity.type
_entity.pdbx_description
1 polymer ?
#
loop_
_entity_poly.entity_id
_entity_poly.type
_entity_poly.pdbx_seq_one_letter_code
_entity_poly.pdbx_strand_id
1 'polypeptide(L)'
;MVDIFTHLLGTAALRSTADPPAYASDVVDDHTPFEMSIAVGGGAPELRVLVEPVDGDPSLRGRWRAARAAGEWLHEHHDADLDRLECVADLFEPRHEHALLALWYAVGIRKGARPDVKAYFDLRARGSEHTLEVLEEALARLDLASAYPRVLREAARRGPALDELVYFSLDLAKRDGARVKVYFRHHHASAEDAEHVIGSIGGAAEGDVTDFCDTILGNRGPYYARPLVSCWSFANGAEPSGATLYAPVAYYAQHDAEAAERVRRWLQAQPDALEQYEKAIRAFARRPLEHGIGMHSYVSFKRDKGATRSTAYLAPEVYRTFPPGSLAERKLPAPARSRSPLELVRRLETVERLTDHPLFRRLAREKPSATPAWVLLANNWVGVGDCFPEWLSGLHERVTHPGIKQVLGKQLDDELGGGDAANAHRGLFEKMLADLEPCAPPGDREQWLAPGRWFKERLAEHYLGRPVLESVGASLVAEVYGKQIDQAIGDVLRRQSDLDVSKLTWLVLHETLEEEHADESAQIARMAPQDAESRAAMCKGIDGLALDGFRYLDRIYEVLFK
;
A
#
# COMPACT_ATOMS: atom_id res chain seq x y z
N MET A 1 -9.33 28.48 -18.08
CA MET A 1 -8.52 28.05 -16.91
C MET A 1 -8.88 28.84 -15.68
N VAL A 2 -8.80 30.17 -15.72
CA VAL A 2 -9.17 31.03 -14.59
C VAL A 2 -10.61 30.75 -14.15
N ASP A 3 -11.58 30.70 -15.08
CA ASP A 3 -12.98 30.41 -14.72
C ASP A 3 -13.16 29.05 -14.05
N ILE A 4 -12.53 28.00 -14.61
CA ILE A 4 -12.53 26.65 -14.02
C ILE A 4 -11.93 26.70 -12.61
N PHE A 5 -10.77 27.33 -12.45
CA PHE A 5 -10.07 27.43 -11.18
C PHE A 5 -10.90 28.18 -10.12
N THR A 6 -11.48 29.32 -10.49
CA THR A 6 -12.34 30.12 -9.61
C THR A 6 -13.60 29.33 -9.22
N HIS A 7 -14.19 28.59 -10.16
CA HIS A 7 -15.35 27.74 -9.86
C HIS A 7 -14.97 26.60 -8.89
N LEU A 8 -13.88 25.89 -9.16
CA LEU A 8 -13.42 24.79 -8.29
C LEU A 8 -13.06 25.25 -6.88
N LEU A 9 -12.53 26.47 -6.71
CA LEU A 9 -12.27 27.04 -5.40
C LEU A 9 -13.55 27.38 -4.61
N GLY A 10 -14.68 27.57 -5.28
CA GLY A 10 -15.95 27.96 -4.65
C GLY A 10 -15.77 29.18 -3.73
N THR A 11 -16.32 29.09 -2.52
CA THR A 11 -16.19 30.17 -1.52
C THR A 11 -14.75 30.50 -1.10
N ALA A 12 -13.78 29.58 -1.26
CA ALA A 12 -12.39 29.88 -0.96
C ALA A 12 -11.82 30.96 -1.90
N ALA A 13 -12.37 31.13 -3.10
CA ALA A 13 -11.95 32.19 -4.02
C ALA A 13 -12.22 33.61 -3.48
N LEU A 14 -13.17 33.74 -2.54
CA LEU A 14 -13.57 35.01 -1.95
C LEU A 14 -12.91 35.28 -0.59
N ARG A 15 -12.13 34.32 -0.07
CA ARG A 15 -11.51 34.43 1.25
C ARG A 15 -10.31 35.38 1.20
N SER A 16 -10.19 36.24 2.22
CA SER A 16 -9.01 37.09 2.38
C SER A 16 -7.79 36.24 2.71
N THR A 17 -6.65 36.52 2.07
CA THR A 17 -5.37 35.88 2.39
C THR A 17 -4.80 36.35 3.73
N ALA A 18 -5.39 37.38 4.35
CA ALA A 18 -5.04 37.81 5.70
C ALA A 18 -5.72 36.96 6.79
N ASP A 19 -6.79 36.23 6.44
CA ASP A 19 -7.45 35.29 7.34
C ASP A 19 -6.69 33.96 7.38
N PRO A 20 -6.74 33.19 8.48
CA PRO A 20 -6.20 31.83 8.49
C PRO A 20 -6.92 30.93 7.47
N PRO A 21 -6.33 29.78 7.06
CA PRO A 21 -7.03 28.80 6.25
C PRO A 21 -8.39 28.41 6.86
N ALA A 22 -9.42 28.25 6.04
CA ALA A 22 -10.75 27.82 6.51
C ALA A 22 -10.74 26.40 7.09
N TYR A 23 -9.79 25.58 6.65
CA TYR A 23 -9.53 24.23 7.13
C TYR A 23 -8.07 23.86 6.80
N ALA A 24 -7.56 22.81 7.43
CA ALA A 24 -6.23 22.28 7.16
C ALA A 24 -6.25 21.38 5.91
N SER A 25 -6.26 21.98 4.72
CA SER A 25 -6.09 21.26 3.46
C SER A 25 -4.79 20.44 3.45
N ASP A 26 -4.82 19.21 2.93
CA ASP A 26 -3.62 18.36 2.72
C ASP A 26 -2.97 18.61 1.34
N VAL A 27 -3.50 19.55 0.53
CA VAL A 27 -2.99 19.83 -0.83
C VAL A 27 -1.55 20.36 -0.78
N VAL A 28 -1.25 21.31 0.11
CA VAL A 28 0.11 21.84 0.35
C VAL A 28 0.34 22.16 1.83
N ASP A 29 1.60 22.31 2.23
CA ASP A 29 2.01 22.38 3.64
C ASP A 29 1.53 23.63 4.40
N ASP A 30 1.16 24.71 3.70
CA ASP A 30 0.57 25.91 4.31
C ASP A 30 -0.96 25.89 4.36
N HIS A 31 -1.57 24.75 3.99
CA HIS A 31 -3.01 24.53 3.93
C HIS A 31 -3.75 25.38 2.87
N THR A 32 -3.03 25.90 1.87
CA THR A 32 -3.69 26.41 0.67
C THR A 32 -4.49 25.27 0.00
N PRO A 33 -5.75 25.48 -0.41
CA PRO A 33 -6.59 24.41 -0.98
C PRO A 33 -6.29 24.12 -2.46
N PHE A 34 -5.15 24.56 -2.98
CA PHE A 34 -4.74 24.28 -4.35
C PHE A 34 -3.23 24.26 -4.53
N GLU A 35 -2.78 23.52 -5.53
CA GLU A 35 -1.38 23.43 -5.95
C GLU A 35 -1.30 23.58 -7.48
N MET A 36 -0.28 24.27 -7.99
CA MET A 36 -0.02 24.34 -9.42
C MET A 36 1.09 23.38 -9.80
N SER A 37 1.12 22.88 -11.04
CA SER A 37 2.27 22.12 -11.51
C SER A 37 2.55 22.34 -12.99
N ILE A 38 3.83 22.24 -13.36
CA ILE A 38 4.28 22.38 -14.75
C ILE A 38 5.00 21.11 -15.18
N ALA A 39 4.43 20.41 -16.15
CA ALA A 39 5.04 19.22 -16.72
C ALA A 39 5.79 19.55 -18.02
N VAL A 40 7.06 19.17 -18.07
CA VAL A 40 8.01 19.41 -19.16
C VAL A 40 8.69 18.12 -19.59
N GLY A 41 9.26 18.09 -20.79
CA GLY A 41 9.79 16.87 -21.41
C GLY A 41 8.67 16.05 -22.06
N GLY A 42 8.78 15.79 -23.36
CA GLY A 42 7.73 15.12 -24.14
C GLY A 42 6.80 16.04 -24.95
N GLY A 43 7.25 17.26 -25.28
CA GLY A 43 6.56 18.18 -26.19
C GLY A 43 6.15 19.50 -25.54
N ALA A 44 4.93 19.97 -25.84
CA ALA A 44 4.42 21.21 -25.27
C ALA A 44 4.20 21.07 -23.75
N PRO A 45 4.57 22.08 -22.95
CA PRO A 45 4.41 22.02 -21.51
C PRO A 45 2.93 21.98 -21.14
N GLU A 46 2.63 21.29 -20.04
CA GLU A 46 1.28 21.17 -19.49
C GLU A 46 1.23 21.84 -18.14
N LEU A 47 0.42 22.90 -18.03
CA LEU A 47 0.11 23.55 -16.76
C LEU A 47 -1.07 22.84 -16.13
N ARG A 48 -0.97 22.51 -14.84
CA ARG A 48 -2.08 21.92 -14.08
C ARG A 48 -2.36 22.73 -12.82
N VAL A 49 -3.60 22.66 -12.36
CA VAL A 49 -3.99 23.09 -11.02
C VAL A 49 -4.77 21.96 -10.36
N LEU A 50 -4.33 21.55 -9.17
CA LEU A 50 -5.03 20.64 -8.26
C LEU A 50 -5.80 21.52 -7.27
N VAL A 51 -7.08 21.26 -7.05
CA VAL A 51 -7.93 22.03 -6.15
C VAL A 51 -8.72 21.08 -5.26
N GLU A 52 -8.82 21.41 -3.98
CA GLU A 52 -9.82 20.87 -3.07
C GLU A 52 -11.04 21.80 -3.02
N PRO A 53 -12.19 21.39 -3.58
CA PRO A 53 -13.36 22.24 -3.59
C PRO A 53 -13.97 22.43 -2.20
N VAL A 54 -14.39 23.67 -1.92
CA VAL A 54 -15.13 24.04 -0.71
C VAL A 54 -16.18 25.10 -1.03
N ASP A 55 -17.40 24.88 -0.56
CA ASP A 55 -18.50 25.81 -0.72
C ASP A 55 -19.26 25.97 0.61
N GLY A 56 -18.85 26.97 1.39
CA GLY A 56 -19.42 27.27 2.70
C GLY A 56 -18.92 26.37 3.83
N ASP A 57 -19.40 25.12 3.88
CA ASP A 57 -19.12 24.17 4.98
C ASP A 57 -17.70 23.54 4.84
N PRO A 58 -16.74 23.85 5.73
CA PRO A 58 -15.37 23.34 5.63
C PRO A 58 -15.21 21.91 6.18
N SER A 59 -16.26 21.31 6.73
CA SER A 59 -16.21 19.91 7.20
C SER A 59 -15.90 18.95 6.05
N LEU A 60 -15.37 17.76 6.35
CA LEU A 60 -15.13 16.71 5.34
C LEU A 60 -16.39 16.41 4.51
N ARG A 61 -17.56 16.37 5.17
CA ARG A 61 -18.85 16.14 4.51
C ARG A 61 -19.28 17.33 3.64
N GLY A 62 -19.04 18.56 4.09
CA GLY A 62 -19.28 19.77 3.31
C GLY A 62 -18.42 19.83 2.06
N ARG A 63 -17.11 19.61 2.21
CA ARG A 63 -16.14 19.50 1.11
C ARG A 63 -16.49 18.39 0.13
N TRP A 64 -16.95 17.22 0.60
CA TRP A 64 -17.44 16.14 -0.27
C TRP A 64 -18.59 16.63 -1.15
N ARG A 65 -19.63 17.25 -0.57
CA ARG A 65 -20.76 17.79 -1.35
C ARG A 65 -20.32 18.86 -2.35
N ALA A 66 -19.44 19.78 -1.95
CA ALA A 66 -18.91 20.81 -2.82
C ALA A 66 -18.12 20.20 -4.00
N ALA A 67 -17.29 19.19 -3.74
CA ALA A 67 -16.54 18.51 -4.77
C ALA A 67 -17.43 17.68 -5.71
N ARG A 68 -18.53 17.11 -5.21
CA ARG A 68 -19.52 16.42 -6.04
C ARG A 68 -20.22 17.39 -7.00
N ALA A 69 -20.69 18.53 -6.49
CA ALA A 69 -21.29 19.59 -7.31
C ALA A 69 -20.28 20.16 -8.33
N ALA A 70 -19.02 20.34 -7.94
CA ALA A 70 -17.96 20.77 -8.87
C ALA A 70 -17.73 19.75 -10.01
N GLY A 71 -17.85 18.45 -9.72
CA GLY A 71 -17.79 17.38 -10.72
C GLY A 71 -18.94 17.47 -11.73
N GLU A 72 -20.16 17.64 -11.25
CA GLU A 72 -21.35 17.85 -12.10
C GLU A 72 -21.18 19.08 -13.00
N TRP A 73 -20.68 20.19 -12.46
CA TRP A 73 -20.40 21.38 -13.25
C TRP A 73 -19.33 21.13 -14.33
N LEU A 74 -18.24 20.42 -14.00
CA LEU A 74 -17.21 20.01 -14.95
C LEU A 74 -17.77 19.09 -16.05
N HIS A 75 -18.72 18.22 -15.72
CA HIS A 75 -19.41 17.39 -16.70
C HIS A 75 -20.20 18.25 -17.69
N GLU A 76 -21.04 19.14 -17.18
CA GLU A 76 -21.91 20.00 -17.98
C GLU A 76 -21.14 20.99 -18.88
N HIS A 77 -20.05 21.56 -18.37
CA HIS A 77 -19.35 22.68 -19.04
C HIS A 77 -18.06 22.27 -19.74
N HIS A 78 -17.46 21.14 -19.34
CA HIS A 78 -16.15 20.71 -19.80
C HIS A 78 -16.08 19.25 -20.27
N ASP A 79 -17.24 18.58 -20.42
CA ASP A 79 -17.36 17.20 -20.94
C ASP A 79 -16.55 16.19 -20.11
N ALA A 80 -16.39 16.45 -18.80
CA ALA A 80 -15.79 15.50 -17.89
C ALA A 80 -16.69 14.26 -17.77
N ASP A 81 -16.10 13.08 -17.90
CA ASP A 81 -16.84 11.81 -17.77
C ASP A 81 -16.90 11.35 -16.32
N LEU A 82 -18.11 11.30 -15.75
CA LEU A 82 -18.31 10.96 -14.33
C LEU A 82 -18.66 9.49 -14.11
N ASP A 83 -18.95 8.71 -15.16
CA ASP A 83 -19.49 7.35 -15.01
C ASP A 83 -18.64 6.48 -14.06
N ARG A 84 -17.31 6.48 -14.24
CA ARG A 84 -16.38 5.72 -13.40
C ARG A 84 -16.27 6.26 -11.98
N LEU A 85 -16.39 7.57 -11.83
CA LEU A 85 -16.38 8.23 -10.53
C LEU A 85 -17.63 7.84 -9.75
N GLU A 86 -18.80 7.84 -10.39
CA GLU A 86 -20.06 7.40 -9.79
C GLU A 86 -20.03 5.93 -9.35
N CYS A 87 -19.40 5.04 -10.15
CA CYS A 87 -19.27 3.63 -9.80
C CYS A 87 -18.56 3.38 -8.46
N VAL A 88 -17.66 4.28 -8.02
CA VAL A 88 -16.84 4.09 -6.82
C VAL A 88 -17.10 5.12 -5.73
N ALA A 89 -17.93 6.13 -5.96
CA ALA A 89 -18.07 7.28 -5.07
C ALA A 89 -18.49 6.91 -3.63
N ASP A 90 -19.37 5.91 -3.45
CA ASP A 90 -19.79 5.44 -2.12
C ASP A 90 -18.66 4.79 -1.32
N LEU A 91 -17.63 4.26 -1.98
CA LEU A 91 -16.44 3.72 -1.33
C LEU A 91 -15.61 4.82 -0.67
N PHE A 92 -15.59 5.99 -1.30
CA PHE A 92 -14.73 7.11 -0.96
C PHE A 92 -15.46 8.26 -0.25
N GLU A 93 -16.78 8.18 -0.05
CA GLU A 93 -17.50 9.14 0.78
C GLU A 93 -16.89 9.13 2.20
N PRO A 94 -16.36 10.27 2.71
CA PRO A 94 -15.69 10.30 4.00
C PRO A 94 -16.64 9.92 5.14
N ARG A 95 -16.34 8.82 5.83
CA ARG A 95 -17.05 8.36 7.04
C ARG A 95 -16.17 8.39 8.29
N HIS A 96 -14.87 8.41 8.10
CA HIS A 96 -13.91 8.49 9.17
C HIS A 96 -13.51 9.95 9.43
N GLU A 97 -13.43 10.33 10.70
CA GLU A 97 -13.10 11.71 11.10
C GLU A 97 -11.65 12.12 10.78
N HIS A 98 -10.77 11.14 10.56
CA HIS A 98 -9.36 11.36 10.22
C HIS A 98 -9.03 11.17 8.73
N ALA A 99 -10.02 11.15 7.84
CA ALA A 99 -9.74 11.23 6.39
C ALA A 99 -9.01 12.56 6.09
N LEU A 100 -7.96 12.51 5.25
CA LEU A 100 -7.15 13.69 4.93
C LEU A 100 -7.83 14.60 3.90
N LEU A 101 -8.59 14.03 2.97
CA LEU A 101 -9.34 14.80 1.97
C LEU A 101 -10.72 14.20 1.68
N ALA A 102 -11.58 15.03 1.10
CA ALA A 102 -12.88 14.57 0.59
C ALA A 102 -12.77 14.08 -0.86
N LEU A 103 -12.50 15.00 -1.79
CA LEU A 103 -12.31 14.73 -3.22
C LEU A 103 -11.62 15.93 -3.86
N TRP A 104 -10.52 15.72 -4.58
CA TRP A 104 -9.81 16.81 -5.28
C TRP A 104 -9.97 16.69 -6.79
N TYR A 105 -9.86 17.81 -7.50
CA TYR A 105 -9.78 17.83 -8.95
C TYR A 105 -8.45 18.42 -9.43
N ALA A 106 -7.77 17.72 -10.34
CA ALA A 106 -6.70 18.32 -11.12
C ALA A 106 -7.18 18.63 -12.54
N VAL A 107 -6.93 19.85 -12.98
CA VAL A 107 -7.23 20.30 -14.35
C VAL A 107 -5.93 20.64 -15.06
N GLY A 108 -5.60 19.88 -16.10
CA GLY A 108 -4.42 20.06 -16.94
C GLY A 108 -4.75 20.74 -18.26
N ILE A 109 -3.92 21.68 -18.70
CA ILE A 109 -4.11 22.39 -19.96
C ILE A 109 -2.81 22.39 -20.75
N ARG A 110 -2.93 22.06 -22.04
CA ARG A 110 -1.89 22.22 -23.06
C ARG A 110 -2.36 23.28 -24.05
N LYS A 111 -1.41 24.00 -24.65
CA LYS A 111 -1.71 25.02 -25.66
C LYS A 111 -2.52 24.40 -26.81
N GLY A 112 -3.70 24.94 -27.08
CA GLY A 112 -4.58 24.49 -28.16
C GLY A 112 -5.34 23.18 -27.91
N ALA A 113 -5.23 22.59 -26.71
CA ALA A 113 -5.96 21.39 -26.32
C ALA A 113 -7.12 21.74 -25.38
N ARG A 114 -8.09 20.83 -25.29
CA ARG A 114 -9.12 20.88 -24.24
C ARG A 114 -8.50 20.58 -22.87
N PRO A 115 -9.11 21.06 -21.78
CA PRO A 115 -8.67 20.71 -20.43
C PRO A 115 -8.83 19.21 -20.16
N ASP A 116 -7.80 18.58 -19.58
CA ASP A 116 -7.88 17.24 -19.02
C ASP A 116 -8.31 17.35 -17.56
N VAL A 117 -9.31 16.57 -17.14
CA VAL A 117 -9.82 16.59 -15.76
C VAL A 117 -9.50 15.27 -15.07
N LYS A 118 -9.07 15.33 -13.81
CA LYS A 118 -8.83 14.16 -12.95
C LYS A 118 -9.45 14.34 -11.58
N ALA A 119 -10.03 13.28 -11.02
CA ALA A 119 -10.53 13.24 -9.65
C ALA A 119 -9.59 12.41 -8.76
N TYR A 120 -9.33 12.87 -7.54
CA TYR A 120 -8.51 12.18 -6.54
C TYR A 120 -9.31 11.92 -5.27
N PHE A 121 -9.28 10.68 -4.79
CA PHE A 121 -9.97 10.21 -3.61
C PHE A 121 -8.98 9.80 -2.51
N ASP A 122 -9.41 9.87 -1.25
CA ASP A 122 -8.67 9.32 -0.12
C ASP A 122 -8.96 7.83 0.05
N LEU A 123 -7.96 6.96 -0.07
CA LEU A 123 -8.14 5.54 0.22
C LEU A 123 -8.48 5.28 1.70
N ARG A 124 -8.24 6.25 2.59
CA ARG A 124 -8.55 6.17 4.02
C ARG A 124 -9.89 6.83 4.38
N ALA A 125 -10.75 7.11 3.39
CA ALA A 125 -12.08 7.70 3.63
C ALA A 125 -12.92 6.93 4.68
N ARG A 126 -12.66 5.63 4.84
CA ARG A 126 -13.29 4.74 5.81
C ARG A 126 -12.41 4.34 7.00
N GLY A 127 -11.20 4.89 7.12
CA GLY A 127 -10.17 4.43 8.06
C GLY A 127 -9.00 3.75 7.35
N SER A 128 -7.81 3.82 7.94
CA SER A 128 -6.58 3.24 7.34
C SER A 128 -6.62 1.72 7.26
N GLU A 129 -7.31 1.09 8.20
CA GLU A 129 -7.55 -0.35 8.29
C GLU A 129 -8.41 -0.89 7.13
N HIS A 130 -9.18 -0.03 6.45
CA HIS A 130 -10.04 -0.40 5.32
C HIS A 130 -9.41 -0.11 3.95
N THR A 131 -8.20 0.45 3.89
CA THR A 131 -7.57 0.91 2.63
C THR A 131 -7.45 -0.20 1.58
N LEU A 132 -7.06 -1.41 1.99
CA LEU A 132 -6.92 -2.56 1.09
C LEU A 132 -8.25 -3.05 0.55
N GLU A 133 -9.30 -3.06 1.39
CA GLU A 133 -10.66 -3.42 1.02
C GLU A 133 -11.24 -2.42 0.03
N VAL A 134 -11.10 -1.12 0.31
CA VAL A 134 -11.55 -0.04 -0.56
C VAL A 134 -10.84 -0.11 -1.91
N LEU A 135 -9.53 -0.39 -1.92
CA LEU A 135 -8.76 -0.54 -3.16
C LEU A 135 -9.24 -1.74 -3.99
N GLU A 136 -9.39 -2.93 -3.40
CA GLU A 136 -9.83 -4.13 -4.10
C GLU A 136 -11.20 -3.94 -4.75
N GLU A 137 -12.16 -3.43 -3.97
CA GLU A 137 -13.51 -3.18 -4.43
C GLU A 137 -13.55 -2.09 -5.51
N ALA A 138 -12.78 -1.00 -5.36
CA ALA A 138 -12.71 0.06 -6.37
C ALA A 138 -12.10 -0.46 -7.70
N LEU A 139 -11.06 -1.29 -7.63
CA LEU A 139 -10.50 -1.94 -8.83
C LEU A 139 -11.50 -2.91 -9.44
N ALA A 140 -12.21 -3.71 -8.64
CA ALA A 140 -13.20 -4.66 -9.13
C ALA A 140 -14.35 -3.97 -9.87
N ARG A 141 -14.92 -2.89 -9.31
CA ARG A 141 -15.98 -2.10 -9.96
C ARG A 141 -15.56 -1.41 -11.25
N LEU A 142 -14.25 -1.32 -11.51
CA LEU A 142 -13.68 -0.72 -12.70
C LEU A 142 -13.06 -1.75 -13.65
N ASP A 143 -13.39 -3.03 -13.47
CA ASP A 143 -12.89 -4.17 -14.26
C ASP A 143 -11.37 -4.37 -14.19
N LEU A 144 -10.78 -4.08 -13.02
CA LEU A 144 -9.34 -4.16 -12.74
C LEU A 144 -9.01 -5.08 -11.54
N ALA A 145 -9.92 -5.94 -11.11
CA ALA A 145 -9.72 -6.81 -9.93
C ALA A 145 -8.40 -7.60 -9.99
N SER A 146 -8.02 -8.12 -11.16
CA SER A 146 -6.79 -8.90 -11.33
C SER A 146 -5.50 -8.07 -11.20
N ALA A 147 -5.57 -6.73 -11.20
CA ALA A 147 -4.41 -5.87 -10.93
C ALA A 147 -4.01 -5.85 -9.45
N TYR A 148 -4.97 -6.11 -8.55
CA TYR A 148 -4.81 -5.92 -7.12
C TYR A 148 -3.59 -6.67 -6.51
N PRO A 149 -3.41 -7.99 -6.73
CA PRO A 149 -2.30 -8.74 -6.11
C PRO A 149 -0.93 -8.26 -6.59
N ARG A 150 -0.85 -7.87 -7.86
CA ARG A 150 0.40 -7.37 -8.44
C ARG A 150 0.77 -6.01 -7.85
N VAL A 151 -0.21 -5.11 -7.76
CA VAL A 151 -0.04 -3.79 -7.16
C VAL A 151 0.56 -3.88 -5.76
N LEU A 152 0.05 -4.77 -4.90
CA LEU A 152 0.59 -4.89 -3.55
C LEU A 152 1.97 -5.52 -3.49
N ARG A 153 2.17 -6.63 -4.20
CA ARG A 153 3.46 -7.34 -4.19
C ARG A 153 4.61 -6.49 -4.72
N GLU A 154 4.36 -5.67 -5.74
CA GLU A 154 5.40 -4.88 -6.40
C GLU A 154 5.48 -3.45 -5.86
N ALA A 155 4.35 -2.73 -5.74
CA ALA A 155 4.35 -1.35 -5.27
C ALA A 155 4.38 -1.22 -3.73
N ALA A 156 3.80 -2.18 -3.01
CA ALA A 156 3.78 -2.21 -1.54
C ALA A 156 4.65 -3.33 -0.94
N ARG A 157 5.74 -3.67 -1.63
CA ARG A 157 6.59 -4.83 -1.34
C ARG A 157 7.12 -4.88 0.10
N ARG A 158 7.28 -3.73 0.77
CA ARG A 158 7.83 -3.60 2.13
C ARG A 158 6.73 -3.63 3.19
N GLY A 159 5.48 -3.87 2.78
CA GLY A 159 4.31 -4.00 3.63
C GLY A 159 3.60 -2.67 3.88
N PRO A 160 2.33 -2.72 4.31
CA PRO A 160 1.44 -1.55 4.39
C PRO A 160 1.89 -0.49 5.41
N ALA A 161 2.76 -0.85 6.37
CA ALA A 161 3.33 0.10 7.33
C ALA A 161 4.39 1.03 6.72
N LEU A 162 5.15 0.55 5.73
CA LEU A 162 6.20 1.33 5.06
C LEU A 162 5.78 1.80 3.67
N ASP A 163 4.91 1.06 3.00
CA ASP A 163 4.33 1.40 1.70
C ASP A 163 2.82 1.65 1.88
N GLU A 164 2.50 2.86 2.33
CA GLU A 164 1.15 3.28 2.69
C GLU A 164 0.32 3.59 1.44
N LEU A 165 -0.88 3.04 1.31
CA LEU A 165 -1.87 3.43 0.31
C LEU A 165 -2.53 4.76 0.69
N VAL A 166 -2.50 5.73 -0.22
CA VAL A 166 -2.94 7.11 0.12
C VAL A 166 -4.02 7.63 -0.82
N TYR A 167 -3.76 7.62 -2.12
CA TYR A 167 -4.67 8.21 -3.09
C TYR A 167 -5.10 7.19 -4.14
N PHE A 168 -6.33 7.37 -4.61
CA PHE A 168 -6.87 6.74 -5.80
C PHE A 168 -7.27 7.86 -6.76
N SER A 169 -6.99 7.76 -8.06
CA SER A 169 -7.44 8.80 -8.99
C SER A 169 -7.93 8.27 -10.33
N LEU A 170 -8.82 9.04 -10.94
CA LEU A 170 -9.46 8.74 -12.21
C LEU A 170 -9.26 9.91 -13.18
N ASP A 171 -8.80 9.62 -14.40
CA ASP A 171 -8.95 10.55 -15.52
C ASP A 171 -10.44 10.56 -15.95
N LEU A 172 -11.09 11.73 -15.97
CA LEU A 172 -12.52 11.92 -16.25
C LEU A 172 -12.75 12.20 -17.73
N ALA A 173 -12.51 11.20 -18.59
CA ALA A 173 -12.66 11.31 -20.04
C ALA A 173 -13.38 10.09 -20.64
N LYS A 174 -14.26 10.34 -21.62
CA LYS A 174 -14.97 9.29 -22.40
C LYS A 174 -13.92 8.48 -23.17
N ARG A 175 -13.87 7.16 -22.90
CA ARG A 175 -12.68 6.31 -23.08
C ARG A 175 -12.12 6.23 -24.51
N ASP A 176 -10.85 6.62 -24.65
CA ASP A 176 -9.70 5.80 -25.09
C ASP A 176 -8.47 6.34 -24.32
N GLY A 177 -7.81 5.53 -23.48
CA GLY A 177 -6.66 5.98 -22.65
C GLY A 177 -6.96 6.68 -21.31
N ALA A 178 -8.20 6.72 -20.83
CA ALA A 178 -8.55 7.26 -19.51
C ALA A 178 -8.09 6.33 -18.38
N ARG A 179 -7.23 6.81 -17.47
CA ARG A 179 -6.55 5.95 -16.49
C ARG A 179 -7.23 5.88 -15.13
N VAL A 180 -7.12 4.72 -14.48
CA VAL A 180 -7.12 4.58 -13.01
C VAL A 180 -5.70 4.75 -12.51
N LYS A 181 -5.52 5.34 -11.33
CA LYS A 181 -4.22 5.46 -10.68
C LYS A 181 -4.28 5.15 -9.20
N VAL A 182 -3.24 4.50 -8.71
CA VAL A 182 -3.06 4.12 -7.30
C VAL A 182 -1.76 4.71 -6.80
N TYR A 183 -1.79 5.35 -5.63
CA TYR A 183 -0.66 6.09 -5.07
C TYR A 183 -0.20 5.52 -3.73
N PHE A 184 1.11 5.45 -3.57
CA PHE A 184 1.77 4.93 -2.37
C PHE A 184 2.72 5.96 -1.78
N ARG A 185 2.71 6.14 -0.45
CA ARG A 185 3.79 6.80 0.30
C ARG A 185 4.78 5.75 0.78
N HIS A 186 6.03 5.92 0.41
CA HIS A 186 7.12 5.00 0.73
C HIS A 186 7.95 5.55 1.90
N HIS A 187 7.50 5.28 3.12
CA HIS A 187 8.17 5.68 4.35
C HIS A 187 9.56 5.06 4.43
N HIS A 188 10.55 5.88 4.80
CA HIS A 188 11.95 5.49 4.99
C HIS A 188 12.57 4.75 3.79
N ALA A 189 12.06 4.96 2.57
CA ALA A 189 12.60 4.33 1.37
C ALA A 189 13.98 4.87 1.02
N SER A 190 14.80 4.03 0.40
CA SER A 190 15.96 4.48 -0.35
C SER A 190 15.60 4.75 -1.82
N ALA A 191 16.54 5.30 -2.57
CA ALA A 191 16.39 5.47 -4.01
C ALA A 191 16.29 4.11 -4.72
N GLU A 192 17.02 3.10 -4.25
CA GLU A 192 16.97 1.72 -4.75
C GLU A 192 15.61 1.05 -4.49
N ASP A 193 14.96 1.37 -3.36
CA ASP A 193 13.57 0.93 -3.13
C ASP A 193 12.62 1.48 -4.19
N ALA A 194 12.74 2.78 -4.49
CA ALA A 194 11.91 3.44 -5.50
C ALA A 194 12.21 2.95 -6.92
N GLU A 195 13.48 2.66 -7.24
CA GLU A 195 13.90 2.06 -8.51
C GLU A 195 13.18 0.73 -8.74
N HIS A 196 13.06 -0.13 -7.72
CA HIS A 196 12.32 -1.39 -7.87
C HIS A 196 10.83 -1.19 -8.12
N VAL A 197 10.21 -0.19 -7.48
CA VAL A 197 8.76 0.10 -7.64
C VAL A 197 8.46 0.69 -9.02
N ILE A 198 9.37 1.49 -9.57
CA ILE A 198 9.14 2.26 -10.80
C ILE A 198 9.76 1.59 -12.03
N GLY A 199 10.90 0.92 -11.90
CA GLY A 199 11.73 0.45 -13.02
C GLY A 199 11.01 -0.51 -13.96
N SER A 200 10.38 -1.55 -13.42
CA SER A 200 9.73 -2.62 -14.21
C SER A 200 8.52 -2.16 -15.03
N ILE A 201 7.87 -1.07 -14.63
CA ILE A 201 6.56 -0.64 -15.15
C ILE A 201 6.60 0.77 -15.75
N GLY A 202 7.46 1.63 -15.23
CA GLY A 202 7.65 3.00 -15.71
C GLY A 202 8.45 3.09 -17.00
N GLY A 203 9.00 1.97 -17.50
CA GLY A 203 9.90 1.95 -18.64
C GLY A 203 11.22 2.69 -18.37
N ALA A 204 11.57 2.86 -17.09
CA ALA A 204 12.83 3.46 -16.67
C ALA A 204 13.98 2.48 -16.90
N ALA A 205 15.12 3.00 -17.35
CA ALA A 205 16.34 2.21 -17.44
C ALA A 205 16.92 2.03 -16.03
N GLU A 206 17.68 0.96 -15.83
CA GLU A 206 18.39 0.72 -14.57
C GLU A 206 19.23 1.95 -14.19
N GLY A 207 18.99 2.49 -12.99
CA GLY A 207 19.69 3.65 -12.45
C GLY A 207 19.01 4.99 -12.70
N ASP A 208 18.03 5.08 -13.61
CA ASP A 208 17.33 6.36 -13.90
C ASP A 208 16.68 6.94 -12.64
N VAL A 209 15.99 6.10 -11.87
CA VAL A 209 15.25 6.54 -10.66
C VAL A 209 16.23 6.90 -9.56
N THR A 210 17.31 6.13 -9.46
CA THR A 210 18.35 6.33 -8.46
C THR A 210 19.11 7.64 -8.71
N ASP A 211 19.48 7.92 -9.95
CA ASP A 211 20.13 9.16 -10.37
C ASP A 211 19.20 10.37 -10.25
N PHE A 212 17.90 10.19 -10.55
CA PHE A 212 16.89 11.22 -10.32
C PHE A 212 16.81 11.58 -8.83
N CYS A 213 16.69 10.58 -7.96
CA CYS A 213 16.61 10.75 -6.52
C CYS A 213 17.88 11.42 -5.96
N ASP A 214 19.07 10.95 -6.35
CA ASP A 214 20.35 11.53 -5.93
C ASP A 214 20.48 13.00 -6.39
N THR A 215 20.04 13.30 -7.61
CA THR A 215 20.07 14.66 -8.16
C THR A 215 19.08 15.60 -7.46
N ILE A 216 17.82 15.18 -7.33
CA ILE A 216 16.73 16.03 -6.83
C ILE A 216 16.74 16.13 -5.31
N LEU A 217 16.98 15.03 -4.61
CA LEU A 217 16.97 14.98 -3.14
C LEU A 217 18.36 15.13 -2.53
N GLY A 218 19.42 15.10 -3.34
CA GLY A 218 20.80 15.34 -2.90
C GLY A 218 21.44 14.16 -2.15
N ASN A 219 20.76 13.01 -2.10
CA ASN A 219 21.23 11.76 -1.52
C ASN A 219 20.32 10.60 -1.96
N ARG A 220 20.76 9.37 -1.73
CA ARG A 220 20.02 8.13 -2.05
C ARG A 220 19.14 7.59 -0.91
N GLY A 221 18.93 8.38 0.14
CA GLY A 221 18.18 7.99 1.33
C GLY A 221 18.99 7.17 2.34
N PRO A 222 18.33 6.49 3.31
CA PRO A 222 16.88 6.44 3.48
C PRO A 222 16.22 7.80 3.74
N TYR A 223 15.03 8.00 3.17
CA TYR A 223 14.29 9.25 3.22
C TYR A 223 13.43 9.32 4.49
N TYR A 224 13.97 9.96 5.54
CA TYR A 224 13.32 10.07 6.86
C TYR A 224 12.44 11.33 7.08
N ALA A 225 12.52 12.31 6.19
CA ALA A 225 11.68 13.51 6.25
C ALA A 225 10.32 13.19 5.60
N ARG A 226 9.95 13.83 4.49
CA ARG A 226 8.74 13.46 3.74
C ARG A 226 9.01 12.25 2.84
N PRO A 227 8.14 11.21 2.82
CA PRO A 227 8.36 10.02 2.02
C PRO A 227 8.27 10.30 0.52
N LEU A 228 8.98 9.49 -0.27
CA LEU A 228 8.73 9.39 -1.71
C LEU A 228 7.29 8.94 -1.95
N VAL A 229 6.69 9.38 -3.05
CA VAL A 229 5.38 8.89 -3.50
C VAL A 229 5.51 8.23 -4.86
N SER A 230 4.95 7.05 -5.05
CA SER A 230 4.76 6.46 -6.38
C SER A 230 3.31 6.53 -6.82
N CYS A 231 3.10 6.51 -8.13
CA CYS A 231 1.81 6.39 -8.77
C CYS A 231 1.90 5.30 -9.83
N TRP A 232 0.98 4.34 -9.79
CA TRP A 232 0.80 3.33 -10.83
C TRP A 232 -0.45 3.65 -11.62
N SER A 233 -0.45 3.43 -12.93
CA SER A 233 -1.55 3.82 -13.81
C SER A 233 -2.04 2.70 -14.71
N PHE A 234 -3.36 2.59 -14.88
CA PHE A 234 -4.05 1.54 -15.65
C PHE A 234 -4.97 2.18 -16.67
N ALA A 235 -4.66 2.05 -17.95
CA ALA A 235 -5.47 2.61 -19.04
C ALA A 235 -6.38 1.57 -19.69
N ASN A 236 -5.83 0.40 -20.03
CA ASN A 236 -6.45 -0.60 -20.91
C ASN A 236 -6.35 -2.00 -20.30
N GLY A 237 -6.97 -2.19 -19.13
CA GLY A 237 -6.96 -3.46 -18.40
C GLY A 237 -6.04 -3.46 -17.18
N ALA A 238 -5.85 -4.65 -16.61
CA ALA A 238 -5.18 -4.85 -15.32
C ALA A 238 -3.65 -4.70 -15.38
N GLU A 239 -3.06 -4.67 -16.57
CA GLU A 239 -1.63 -4.42 -16.74
C GLU A 239 -1.31 -2.94 -16.52
N PRO A 240 -0.34 -2.61 -15.64
CA PRO A 240 0.10 -1.24 -15.46
C PRO A 240 0.60 -0.63 -16.78
N SER A 241 -0.02 0.47 -17.19
CA SER A 241 0.35 1.27 -18.37
C SER A 241 1.51 2.24 -18.12
N GLY A 242 1.96 2.38 -16.87
CA GLY A 242 3.10 3.21 -16.50
C GLY A 242 3.11 3.59 -15.03
N ALA A 243 4.28 4.01 -14.55
CA ALA A 243 4.49 4.50 -13.20
C ALA A 243 5.09 5.93 -13.17
N THR A 244 4.95 6.63 -12.06
CA THR A 244 5.53 7.96 -11.82
C THR A 244 6.02 8.05 -10.39
N LEU A 245 7.26 8.52 -10.21
CA LEU A 245 7.81 8.83 -8.90
C LEU A 245 7.63 10.31 -8.60
N TYR A 246 7.37 10.67 -7.35
CA TYR A 246 7.26 12.03 -6.84
C TYR A 246 8.24 12.18 -5.68
N ALA A 247 9.24 13.04 -5.87
CA ALA A 247 10.28 13.35 -4.90
C ALA A 247 9.92 14.66 -4.16
N PRO A 248 9.73 14.63 -2.83
CA PRO A 248 9.31 15.81 -2.04
C PRO A 248 10.48 16.78 -1.79
N VAL A 249 10.97 17.44 -2.84
CA VAL A 249 12.20 18.25 -2.80
C VAL A 249 12.25 19.31 -1.69
N ALA A 250 11.09 19.87 -1.30
CA ALA A 250 10.99 20.83 -0.20
C ALA A 250 11.57 20.34 1.14
N TYR A 251 11.58 19.02 1.37
CA TYR A 251 12.04 18.41 2.62
C TYR A 251 13.52 17.99 2.58
N TYR A 252 14.18 18.21 1.44
CA TYR A 252 15.56 17.75 1.21
C TYR A 252 16.47 18.84 0.64
N ALA A 253 15.98 20.07 0.58
CA ALA A 253 16.72 21.28 0.19
C ALA A 253 16.63 22.33 1.29
N GLN A 254 17.65 23.18 1.39
CA GLN A 254 17.70 24.27 2.35
C GLN A 254 16.71 25.39 1.97
N HIS A 255 16.55 25.70 0.70
CA HIS A 255 15.64 26.73 0.19
C HIS A 255 15.31 26.48 -1.28
N ASP A 256 14.29 27.16 -1.81
CA ASP A 256 13.81 26.93 -3.18
C ASP A 256 14.84 27.24 -4.27
N ALA A 257 15.86 28.07 -3.99
CA ALA A 257 16.95 28.31 -4.95
C ALA A 257 17.78 27.03 -5.18
N GLU A 258 17.95 26.22 -4.15
CA GLU A 258 18.70 24.96 -4.22
C GLU A 258 17.84 23.89 -4.90
N ALA A 259 16.57 23.78 -4.50
CA ALA A 259 15.60 22.91 -5.20
C ALA A 259 15.57 23.22 -6.70
N ALA A 260 15.51 24.51 -7.05
CA ALA A 260 15.50 24.92 -8.44
C ALA A 260 16.79 24.55 -9.18
N GLU A 261 17.95 24.69 -8.54
CA GLU A 261 19.23 24.32 -9.15
C GLU A 261 19.36 22.81 -9.39
N ARG A 262 18.84 21.99 -8.47
CA ARG A 262 18.79 20.54 -8.65
C ARG A 262 17.88 20.15 -9.82
N VAL A 263 16.73 20.80 -9.97
CA VAL A 263 15.85 20.62 -11.14
C VAL A 263 16.54 21.07 -12.43
N ARG A 264 17.26 22.20 -12.42
CA ARG A 264 18.04 22.64 -13.60
C ARG A 264 19.03 21.57 -14.01
N ARG A 265 19.82 21.06 -13.06
CA ARG A 265 20.79 19.98 -13.28
C ARG A 265 20.15 18.75 -13.92
N TRP A 266 19.01 18.32 -13.39
CA TRP A 266 18.26 17.18 -13.94
C TRP A 266 17.79 17.42 -15.38
N LEU A 267 17.38 18.64 -15.71
CA LEU A 267 16.88 19.01 -17.03
C LEU A 267 17.98 19.43 -18.02
N GLN A 268 19.27 19.43 -17.64
CA GLN A 268 20.37 19.89 -18.51
C GLN A 268 20.43 19.15 -19.85
N ALA A 269 20.11 17.85 -19.85
CA ALA A 269 20.06 17.03 -21.05
C ALA A 269 18.83 17.30 -21.95
N GLN A 270 17.90 18.16 -21.52
CA GLN A 270 16.67 18.51 -22.22
C GLN A 270 16.50 20.05 -22.29
N PRO A 271 17.24 20.77 -23.15
CA PRO A 271 17.27 22.24 -23.17
C PRO A 271 15.88 22.90 -23.28
N ASP A 272 15.00 22.36 -24.13
CA ASP A 272 13.63 22.88 -24.28
C ASP A 272 12.82 22.74 -22.98
N ALA A 273 12.97 21.62 -22.27
CA ALA A 273 12.29 21.38 -21.01
C ALA A 273 12.83 22.31 -19.91
N LEU A 274 14.14 22.53 -19.89
CA LEU A 274 14.81 23.47 -18.99
C LEU A 274 14.30 24.90 -19.20
N GLU A 275 14.24 25.39 -20.45
CA GLU A 275 13.74 26.74 -20.75
C GLU A 275 12.28 26.91 -20.31
N GLN A 276 11.43 25.92 -20.61
CA GLN A 276 10.02 25.91 -20.21
C GLN A 276 9.87 25.98 -18.68
N TYR A 277 10.65 25.18 -17.95
CA TYR A 277 10.69 25.18 -16.50
C TYR A 277 11.13 26.55 -15.95
N GLU A 278 12.25 27.11 -16.43
CA GLU A 278 12.76 28.39 -15.94
C GLU A 278 11.80 29.55 -16.19
N LYS A 279 11.08 29.53 -17.32
CA LYS A 279 10.02 30.50 -17.60
C LYS A 279 8.87 30.37 -16.60
N ALA A 280 8.46 29.14 -16.27
CA ALA A 280 7.40 28.91 -15.30
C ALA A 280 7.80 29.37 -13.89
N ILE A 281 9.02 29.04 -13.43
CA ILE A 281 9.49 29.46 -12.10
C ILE A 281 9.58 30.98 -11.98
N ARG A 282 10.11 31.67 -13.02
CA ARG A 282 10.14 33.14 -13.04
C ARG A 282 8.75 33.77 -12.98
N ALA A 283 7.75 33.15 -13.59
CA ALA A 283 6.38 33.64 -13.56
C ALA A 283 5.65 33.33 -12.23
N PHE A 284 6.01 32.23 -11.57
CA PHE A 284 5.33 31.76 -10.38
C PHE A 284 5.87 32.38 -9.08
N ALA A 285 7.20 32.54 -8.97
CA ALA A 285 7.85 32.98 -7.75
C ALA A 285 7.41 34.39 -7.32
N ARG A 286 7.02 34.54 -6.05
CA ARG A 286 6.59 35.82 -5.45
C ARG A 286 7.63 36.44 -4.50
N ARG A 287 8.74 35.74 -4.30
CA ARG A 287 9.87 36.11 -3.45
C ARG A 287 11.16 35.59 -4.08
N PRO A 288 12.34 36.10 -3.68
CA PRO A 288 13.59 35.44 -4.04
C PRO A 288 13.63 34.04 -3.41
N LEU A 289 14.15 33.08 -4.16
CA LEU A 289 13.99 31.65 -3.86
C LEU A 289 14.80 31.22 -2.63
N GLU A 290 15.86 31.93 -2.30
CA GLU A 290 16.72 31.71 -1.13
C GLU A 290 16.08 32.12 0.20
N HIS A 291 15.02 32.94 0.19
CA HIS A 291 14.38 33.46 1.40
C HIS A 291 13.37 32.48 2.05
N GLY A 292 13.17 31.29 1.47
CA GLY A 292 12.24 30.32 2.00
C GLY A 292 12.30 28.97 1.28
N ILE A 293 11.57 28.01 1.84
CA ILE A 293 11.42 26.66 1.31
C ILE A 293 9.94 26.30 1.24
N GLY A 294 9.58 25.38 0.33
CA GLY A 294 8.22 24.85 0.21
C GLY A 294 7.51 25.26 -1.07
N MET A 295 8.02 26.25 -1.82
CA MET A 295 7.45 26.61 -3.11
C MET A 295 7.54 25.42 -4.09
N HIS A 296 8.67 24.74 -4.20
CA HIS A 296 8.78 23.46 -4.90
C HIS A 296 8.40 22.32 -3.95
N SER A 297 7.12 21.95 -3.90
CA SER A 297 6.64 20.89 -3.01
C SER A 297 7.21 19.52 -3.42
N TYR A 298 7.04 19.17 -4.70
CA TYR A 298 7.51 17.92 -5.30
C TYR A 298 8.13 18.16 -6.68
N VAL A 299 8.97 17.21 -7.10
CA VAL A 299 9.38 17.03 -8.49
C VAL A 299 9.11 15.59 -8.86
N SER A 300 8.44 15.34 -9.98
CA SER A 300 8.19 13.98 -10.43
C SER A 300 9.11 13.52 -11.55
N PHE A 301 9.32 12.20 -11.60
CA PHE A 301 9.96 11.48 -12.68
C PHE A 301 8.98 10.49 -13.30
N LYS A 302 8.90 10.50 -14.63
CA LYS A 302 8.22 9.49 -15.44
C LYS A 302 9.02 9.30 -16.73
N ARG A 303 9.03 8.09 -17.29
CA ARG A 303 9.39 7.89 -18.70
C ARG A 303 8.13 7.67 -19.53
N ASP A 304 8.03 8.37 -20.64
CA ASP A 304 6.88 8.34 -21.54
C ASP A 304 7.39 8.17 -22.97
N LYS A 305 7.09 7.02 -23.60
CA LYS A 305 7.59 6.65 -24.93
C LYS A 305 9.11 6.80 -25.07
N GLY A 306 9.86 6.40 -24.04
CA GLY A 306 11.32 6.47 -23.99
C GLY A 306 11.90 7.83 -23.58
N ALA A 307 11.10 8.90 -23.52
CA ALA A 307 11.55 10.22 -23.08
C ALA A 307 11.27 10.45 -21.60
N THR A 308 12.23 11.03 -20.89
CA THR A 308 12.02 11.47 -19.50
C THR A 308 11.11 12.69 -19.47
N ARG A 309 10.02 12.59 -18.70
CA ARG A 309 9.09 13.68 -18.41
C ARG A 309 9.17 14.03 -16.93
N SER A 310 9.32 15.31 -16.64
CA SER A 310 9.38 15.82 -15.27
C SER A 310 8.27 16.81 -15.01
N THR A 311 7.75 16.82 -13.78
CA THR A 311 6.75 17.81 -13.35
C THR A 311 7.25 18.49 -12.08
N ALA A 312 7.34 19.81 -12.08
CA ALA A 312 7.55 20.58 -10.85
C ALA A 312 6.18 20.96 -10.27
N TYR A 313 5.96 20.59 -9.01
CA TYR A 313 4.76 20.92 -8.23
C TYR A 313 5.07 22.14 -7.37
N LEU A 314 4.18 23.13 -7.43
CA LEU A 314 4.43 24.50 -7.01
C LEU A 314 3.34 24.96 -6.04
N ALA A 315 3.72 25.10 -4.77
CA ALA A 315 2.86 25.63 -3.72
C ALA A 315 2.84 27.17 -3.79
N PRO A 316 1.65 27.80 -3.79
CA PRO A 316 1.51 29.24 -3.96
C PRO A 316 1.87 30.08 -2.73
N GLU A 317 2.10 29.44 -1.57
CA GLU A 317 2.42 30.08 -0.29
C GLU A 317 1.42 31.18 0.10
N VAL A 318 0.12 30.91 -0.03
CA VAL A 318 -0.94 31.91 0.24
C VAL A 318 -0.94 32.31 1.71
N TYR A 319 -0.74 31.34 2.60
CA TYR A 319 -0.86 31.56 4.05
C TYR A 319 0.50 31.58 4.73
N ARG A 320 1.50 30.88 4.20
CA ARG A 320 2.81 30.81 4.84
C ARG A 320 3.93 30.50 3.87
N THR A 321 5.00 31.29 3.97
CA THR A 321 6.34 30.91 3.52
C THR A 321 7.11 30.27 4.67
N PHE A 322 7.71 29.11 4.46
CA PHE A 322 8.53 28.46 5.48
C PHE A 322 9.97 29.00 5.46
N PRO A 323 10.60 29.24 6.62
CA PRO A 323 12.01 29.62 6.68
C PRO A 323 12.91 28.56 6.05
N PRO A 324 14.06 28.94 5.45
CA PRO A 324 15.04 28.00 4.93
C PRO A 324 15.41 26.90 5.93
N GLY A 325 15.48 25.65 5.48
CA GLY A 325 15.84 24.44 6.26
C GLY A 325 14.74 23.89 7.15
N SER A 326 13.70 24.67 7.46
CA SER A 326 12.70 24.30 8.48
C SER A 326 11.83 23.09 8.12
N LEU A 327 11.70 22.74 6.83
CA LEU A 327 10.99 21.53 6.41
C LEU A 327 11.87 20.28 6.50
N ALA A 328 13.18 20.38 6.25
CA ALA A 328 14.11 19.25 6.35
C ALA A 328 14.30 18.75 7.79
N GLU A 329 14.08 19.61 8.78
CA GLU A 329 14.07 19.26 10.21
C GLU A 329 12.87 18.38 10.60
N ARG A 330 11.80 18.39 9.78
CA ARG A 330 10.58 17.61 10.04
C ARG A 330 10.79 16.16 9.61
N LYS A 331 11.29 15.34 10.52
CA LYS A 331 11.23 13.88 10.37
C LYS A 331 9.78 13.44 10.53
N LEU A 332 9.21 12.82 9.50
CA LEU A 332 7.91 12.19 9.64
C LEU A 332 8.15 10.80 10.25
N PRO A 333 7.58 10.52 11.44
CA PRO A 333 7.69 9.19 11.98
C PRO A 333 6.97 8.23 11.03
N ALA A 334 7.63 7.14 10.62
CA ALA A 334 6.89 5.98 10.14
C ALA A 334 5.88 5.55 11.22
N PRO A 335 4.74 4.93 10.84
CA PRO A 335 3.83 4.32 11.79
C PRO A 335 4.61 3.49 12.81
N ALA A 336 4.52 3.85 14.10
CA ALA A 336 5.32 3.22 15.13
C ALA A 336 4.91 1.75 15.26
N ARG A 337 5.78 0.84 14.78
CA ARG A 337 5.65 -0.59 15.03
C ARG A 337 6.20 -0.88 16.43
N SER A 338 5.45 -1.64 17.24
CA SER A 338 5.87 -1.91 18.61
C SER A 338 7.21 -2.66 18.62
N ARG A 339 8.09 -2.30 19.57
CA ARG A 339 9.33 -3.03 19.87
C ARG A 339 9.13 -4.11 20.94
N SER A 340 7.89 -4.35 21.35
CA SER A 340 7.50 -5.42 22.24
C SER A 340 6.97 -6.59 21.41
N PRO A 341 7.63 -7.76 21.44
CA PRO A 341 7.14 -8.95 20.73
C PRO A 341 5.69 -9.27 21.07
N LEU A 342 5.30 -9.15 22.35
CA LEU A 342 3.94 -9.40 22.80
C LEU A 342 2.91 -8.42 22.22
N GLU A 343 3.21 -7.12 22.22
CA GLU A 343 2.29 -6.13 21.66
C GLU A 343 2.18 -6.27 20.14
N LEU A 344 3.28 -6.63 19.48
CA LEU A 344 3.32 -6.85 18.04
C LEU A 344 2.51 -8.07 17.62
N VAL A 345 2.67 -9.21 18.31
CA VAL A 345 1.87 -10.42 18.08
C VAL A 345 0.38 -10.15 18.34
N ARG A 346 0.04 -9.49 19.46
CA ARG A 346 -1.35 -9.09 19.76
C ARG A 346 -1.93 -8.20 18.67
N ARG A 347 -1.13 -7.28 18.13
CA ARG A 347 -1.56 -6.40 17.04
C ARG A 347 -1.87 -7.19 15.79
N LEU A 348 -1.02 -8.16 15.40
CA LEU A 348 -1.28 -9.06 14.26
C LEU A 348 -2.49 -10.00 14.49
N GLU A 349 -2.80 -10.32 15.74
CA GLU A 349 -3.97 -11.13 16.08
C GLU A 349 -5.28 -10.34 16.06
N THR A 350 -5.25 -9.05 16.42
CA THR A 350 -6.49 -8.30 16.73
C THR A 350 -6.74 -7.07 15.86
N VAL A 351 -5.70 -6.48 15.26
CA VAL A 351 -5.79 -5.21 14.52
C VAL A 351 -5.33 -5.39 13.07
N GLU A 352 -4.20 -6.05 12.86
CA GLU A 352 -3.59 -6.32 11.55
C GLU A 352 -3.80 -7.79 11.20
N ARG A 353 -5.06 -8.24 11.22
CA ARG A 353 -5.37 -9.66 11.04
C ARG A 353 -5.05 -10.09 9.63
N LEU A 354 -4.46 -11.28 9.50
CA LEU A 354 -4.28 -11.92 8.22
C LEU A 354 -5.62 -12.14 7.51
N THR A 355 -6.70 -12.37 8.24
CA THR A 355 -8.06 -12.51 7.69
C THR A 355 -8.68 -11.23 7.14
N ASP A 356 -8.06 -10.07 7.38
CA ASP A 356 -8.41 -8.82 6.72
C ASP A 356 -7.81 -8.74 5.29
N HIS A 357 -6.96 -9.70 4.91
CA HIS A 357 -6.46 -9.85 3.55
C HIS A 357 -7.61 -10.02 2.54
N PRO A 358 -7.57 -9.33 1.37
CA PRO A 358 -8.66 -9.37 0.41
C PRO A 358 -9.02 -10.73 -0.19
N LEU A 359 -8.13 -11.72 -0.13
CA LEU A 359 -8.50 -13.13 -0.35
C LEU A 359 -9.70 -13.53 0.52
N PHE A 360 -9.59 -13.40 1.84
CA PHE A 360 -10.65 -13.81 2.75
C PHE A 360 -11.87 -12.90 2.67
N ARG A 361 -11.67 -11.59 2.48
CA ARG A 361 -12.79 -10.65 2.26
C ARG A 361 -13.60 -10.99 1.01
N ARG A 362 -12.93 -11.33 -0.09
CA ARG A 362 -13.58 -11.75 -1.33
C ARG A 362 -14.32 -13.07 -1.14
N LEU A 363 -13.71 -14.06 -0.48
CA LEU A 363 -14.38 -15.31 -0.10
C LEU A 363 -15.57 -15.11 0.84
N ALA A 364 -15.57 -14.04 1.65
CA ALA A 364 -16.70 -13.68 2.49
C ALA A 364 -17.88 -13.11 1.69
N ARG A 365 -17.59 -12.32 0.64
CA ARG A 365 -18.56 -11.61 -0.23
C ARG A 365 -19.16 -12.50 -1.31
N GLU A 366 -18.36 -13.38 -1.92
CA GLU A 366 -18.77 -14.21 -3.05
C GLU A 366 -19.61 -15.41 -2.62
N LYS A 367 -20.26 -16.05 -3.60
CA LYS A 367 -21.05 -17.26 -3.35
C LYS A 367 -20.13 -18.33 -2.72
N PRO A 368 -20.50 -18.88 -1.54
CA PRO A 368 -19.68 -19.90 -0.88
C PRO A 368 -19.43 -21.11 -1.77
N SER A 369 -18.19 -21.60 -1.77
CA SER A 369 -17.76 -22.84 -2.43
C SER A 369 -16.64 -23.50 -1.62
N ALA A 370 -16.57 -24.83 -1.68
CA ALA A 370 -15.50 -25.61 -1.06
C ALA A 370 -14.17 -25.58 -1.84
N THR A 371 -14.17 -25.18 -3.11
CA THR A 371 -12.94 -25.16 -3.94
C THR A 371 -11.85 -24.25 -3.37
N PRO A 372 -12.12 -22.99 -2.96
CA PRO A 372 -11.12 -22.16 -2.30
C PRO A 372 -10.56 -22.76 -0.99
N ALA A 373 -11.41 -23.46 -0.22
CA ALA A 373 -10.98 -24.16 0.99
C ALA A 373 -10.01 -25.30 0.67
N TRP A 374 -10.26 -26.08 -0.39
CA TRP A 374 -9.31 -27.08 -0.88
C TRP A 374 -7.98 -26.43 -1.29
N VAL A 375 -8.00 -25.33 -2.06
CA VAL A 375 -6.77 -24.67 -2.53
C VAL A 375 -5.93 -24.18 -1.35
N LEU A 376 -6.56 -23.58 -0.34
CA LEU A 376 -5.89 -23.14 0.89
C LEU A 376 -5.28 -24.33 1.66
N LEU A 377 -6.06 -25.37 1.94
CA LEU A 377 -5.57 -26.52 2.71
C LEU A 377 -4.49 -27.31 1.97
N ALA A 378 -4.64 -27.51 0.67
CA ALA A 378 -3.64 -28.23 -0.13
C ALA A 378 -2.32 -27.47 -0.21
N ASN A 379 -2.36 -26.13 -0.31
CA ASN A 379 -1.15 -25.31 -0.24
C ASN A 379 -0.56 -25.28 1.18
N ASN A 380 -1.38 -25.25 2.24
CA ASN A 380 -0.90 -25.35 3.62
C ASN A 380 -0.24 -26.70 3.92
N TRP A 381 -0.74 -27.80 3.36
CA TRP A 381 -0.11 -29.11 3.49
C TRP A 381 1.28 -29.14 2.85
N VAL A 382 1.38 -28.68 1.61
CA VAL A 382 2.67 -28.63 0.88
C VAL A 382 3.62 -27.60 1.51
N GLY A 383 3.07 -26.51 2.04
CA GLY A 383 3.80 -25.39 2.61
C GLY A 383 4.26 -25.59 4.05
N VAL A 384 3.47 -26.29 4.86
CA VAL A 384 3.60 -26.37 6.32
C VAL A 384 3.54 -27.84 6.78
N GLY A 385 2.37 -28.48 6.61
CA GLY A 385 2.03 -29.72 7.32
C GLY A 385 3.03 -30.87 7.18
N ASP A 386 3.59 -31.09 6.00
CA ASP A 386 4.55 -32.21 5.79
C ASP A 386 5.95 -31.95 6.38
N CYS A 387 6.30 -30.70 6.72
CA CYS A 387 7.66 -30.32 7.14
C CYS A 387 7.74 -29.62 8.49
N PHE A 388 6.60 -29.21 9.05
CA PHE A 388 6.55 -28.43 10.27
C PHE A 388 7.24 -29.10 11.48
N PRO A 389 7.04 -30.42 11.75
CA PRO A 389 7.74 -31.08 12.87
C PRO A 389 9.27 -31.03 12.76
N GLU A 390 9.82 -31.15 11.54
CA GLU A 390 11.26 -31.06 11.30
C GLU A 390 11.79 -29.66 11.61
N TRP A 391 11.06 -28.63 11.18
CA TRP A 391 11.43 -27.23 11.43
C TRP A 391 11.34 -26.86 12.91
N LEU A 392 10.26 -27.28 13.57
CA LEU A 392 10.05 -27.04 14.99
C LEU A 392 11.11 -27.76 15.84
N SER A 393 11.45 -29.01 15.49
CA SER A 393 12.56 -29.75 16.11
C SER A 393 13.89 -29.02 15.95
N GLY A 394 14.20 -28.54 14.74
CA GLY A 394 15.43 -27.78 14.48
C GLY A 394 15.51 -26.47 15.26
N LEU A 395 14.39 -25.74 15.39
CA LEU A 395 14.32 -24.55 16.22
C LEU A 395 14.49 -24.89 17.71
N HIS A 396 13.78 -25.91 18.20
CA HIS A 396 13.85 -26.37 19.59
C HIS A 396 15.29 -26.74 20.01
N GLU A 397 16.06 -27.38 19.14
CA GLU A 397 17.46 -27.72 19.40
C GLU A 397 18.31 -26.46 19.65
N ARG A 398 18.09 -25.42 18.83
CA ARG A 398 18.87 -24.17 18.82
C ARG A 398 18.51 -23.22 19.97
N VAL A 399 17.30 -23.31 20.52
CA VAL A 399 16.86 -22.48 21.65
C VAL A 399 17.53 -22.92 22.95
N THR A 400 18.09 -21.95 23.67
CA THR A 400 18.77 -22.15 24.97
C THR A 400 17.94 -21.67 26.16
N HIS A 401 16.97 -20.78 25.96
CA HIS A 401 16.11 -20.29 27.04
C HIS A 401 15.17 -21.42 27.51
N PRO A 402 15.22 -21.83 28.80
CA PRO A 402 14.53 -23.04 29.25
C PRO A 402 13.01 -22.97 29.12
N GLY A 403 12.40 -21.81 29.43
CA GLY A 403 10.95 -21.61 29.30
C GLY A 403 10.47 -21.72 27.85
N ILE A 404 11.07 -20.98 26.92
CA ILE A 404 10.78 -21.06 25.49
C ILE A 404 11.00 -22.48 24.96
N LYS A 405 12.11 -23.13 25.34
CA LYS A 405 12.42 -24.50 24.94
C LYS A 405 11.35 -25.49 25.40
N GLN A 406 10.85 -25.36 26.63
CA GLN A 406 9.77 -26.20 27.14
C GLN A 406 8.48 -26.04 26.35
N VAL A 407 8.09 -24.81 25.99
CA VAL A 407 6.87 -24.57 25.20
C VAL A 407 7.01 -25.15 23.79
N LEU A 408 8.11 -24.87 23.09
CA LEU A 408 8.38 -25.45 21.77
C LEU A 408 8.45 -26.98 21.79
N GLY A 409 8.96 -27.55 22.89
CA GLY A 409 9.00 -29.00 23.08
C GLY A 409 7.62 -29.63 23.26
N LYS A 410 6.69 -28.93 23.94
CA LYS A 410 5.29 -29.35 24.02
C LYS A 410 4.65 -29.32 22.63
N GLN A 411 4.78 -28.21 21.91
CA GLN A 411 4.26 -28.08 20.54
C GLN A 411 4.77 -29.21 19.64
N LEU A 412 6.07 -29.52 19.71
CA LEU A 412 6.63 -30.63 18.94
C LEU A 412 6.04 -31.99 19.32
N ASP A 413 5.77 -32.23 20.60
CA ASP A 413 5.12 -33.47 21.06
C ASP A 413 3.68 -33.56 20.54
N ASP A 414 2.93 -32.45 20.56
CA ASP A 414 1.58 -32.37 20.02
C ASP A 414 1.56 -32.64 18.51
N GLU A 415 2.49 -32.02 17.76
CA GLU A 415 2.66 -32.23 16.32
C GLU A 415 2.98 -33.70 15.97
N LEU A 416 3.76 -34.38 16.83
CA LEU A 416 4.13 -35.79 16.68
C LEU A 416 3.08 -36.76 17.25
N GLY A 417 1.99 -36.25 17.86
CA GLY A 417 0.88 -37.05 18.39
C GLY A 417 1.15 -37.71 19.74
N GLY A 418 2.06 -37.17 20.57
CA GLY A 418 2.35 -37.70 21.91
C GLY A 418 2.87 -39.14 21.91
N GLY A 419 3.53 -39.55 20.81
CA GLY A 419 4.02 -40.91 20.60
C GLY A 419 3.02 -41.87 19.95
N ASP A 420 1.80 -41.44 19.63
CA ASP A 420 0.84 -42.18 18.82
C ASP A 420 0.68 -41.53 17.44
N ALA A 421 1.17 -42.22 16.40
CA ALA A 421 1.10 -41.74 15.02
C ALA A 421 -0.33 -41.49 14.52
N ALA A 422 -1.35 -42.11 15.12
CA ALA A 422 -2.75 -41.86 14.78
C ALA A 422 -3.24 -40.48 15.24
N ASN A 423 -2.58 -39.89 16.24
CA ASN A 423 -2.87 -38.56 16.77
C ASN A 423 -1.95 -37.49 16.19
N ALA A 424 -0.96 -37.86 15.37
CA ALA A 424 -0.04 -36.91 14.77
C ALA A 424 -0.79 -35.93 13.87
N HIS A 425 -0.39 -34.67 13.90
CA HIS A 425 -1.04 -33.59 13.16
C HIS A 425 -1.09 -33.87 11.65
N ARG A 426 -0.04 -34.50 11.15
CA ARG A 426 0.06 -35.05 9.79
C ARG A 426 -1.16 -35.90 9.39
N GLY A 427 -1.57 -36.84 10.24
CA GLY A 427 -2.68 -37.75 9.96
C GLY A 427 -4.03 -37.03 9.92
N LEU A 428 -4.19 -35.98 10.75
CA LEU A 428 -5.36 -35.12 10.71
C LEU A 428 -5.45 -34.38 9.37
N PHE A 429 -4.37 -33.73 8.93
CA PHE A 429 -4.29 -33.03 7.64
C PHE A 429 -4.55 -33.94 6.44
N GLU A 430 -3.96 -35.14 6.41
CA GLU A 430 -4.18 -36.13 5.34
C GLU A 430 -5.67 -36.49 5.21
N LYS A 431 -6.38 -36.63 6.34
CA LYS A 431 -7.84 -36.83 6.35
C LYS A 431 -8.60 -35.62 5.81
N MET A 432 -8.22 -34.39 6.18
CA MET A 432 -8.89 -33.19 5.67
C MET A 432 -8.81 -33.09 4.15
N LEU A 433 -7.61 -33.31 3.60
CA LEU A 433 -7.38 -33.25 2.16
C LEU A 433 -8.17 -34.33 1.43
N ALA A 434 -8.22 -35.55 1.98
CA ALA A 434 -9.00 -36.63 1.40
C ALA A 434 -10.50 -36.28 1.33
N ASP A 435 -11.05 -35.66 2.38
CA ASP A 435 -12.46 -35.24 2.42
C ASP A 435 -12.76 -34.09 1.44
N LEU A 436 -11.79 -33.21 1.17
CA LEU A 436 -11.94 -32.06 0.27
C LEU A 436 -11.54 -32.35 -1.17
N GLU A 437 -10.87 -33.47 -1.45
CA GLU A 437 -10.37 -33.84 -2.77
C GLU A 437 -11.43 -33.77 -3.89
N PRO A 438 -12.70 -34.14 -3.66
CA PRO A 438 -13.76 -33.97 -4.67
C PRO A 438 -13.99 -32.51 -5.09
N CYS A 439 -13.57 -31.53 -4.28
CA CYS A 439 -13.71 -30.09 -4.51
C CYS A 439 -12.47 -29.47 -5.18
N ALA A 440 -11.44 -30.26 -5.48
CA ALA A 440 -10.23 -29.80 -6.15
C ALA A 440 -10.58 -29.10 -7.48
N PRO A 441 -10.00 -27.92 -7.77
CA PRO A 441 -10.22 -27.26 -9.05
C PRO A 441 -9.64 -28.12 -10.19
N PRO A 442 -10.29 -28.14 -11.37
CA PRO A 442 -9.75 -28.81 -12.53
C PRO A 442 -8.45 -28.12 -12.99
N GLY A 443 -7.62 -28.86 -13.73
CA GLY A 443 -6.38 -28.33 -14.33
C GLY A 443 -5.11 -28.85 -13.67
N ASP A 444 -4.02 -28.11 -13.85
CA ASP A 444 -2.68 -28.51 -13.42
C ASP A 444 -2.48 -28.24 -11.92
N ARG A 445 -2.37 -29.33 -11.13
CA ARG A 445 -2.08 -29.25 -9.68
C ARG A 445 -0.77 -28.54 -9.38
N GLU A 446 0.22 -28.63 -10.26
CA GLU A 446 1.48 -27.92 -10.05
C GLU A 446 1.27 -26.41 -9.99
N GLN A 447 0.39 -25.88 -10.84
CA GLN A 447 0.05 -24.45 -10.82
C GLN A 447 -0.70 -24.07 -9.54
N TRP A 448 -1.67 -24.89 -9.13
CA TRP A 448 -2.47 -24.65 -7.92
C TRP A 448 -1.63 -24.67 -6.64
N LEU A 449 -0.59 -25.51 -6.58
CA LEU A 449 0.25 -25.74 -5.39
C LEU A 449 1.57 -24.95 -5.38
N ALA A 450 1.83 -24.15 -6.42
CA ALA A 450 3.03 -23.31 -6.50
C ALA A 450 3.15 -22.31 -5.31
N PRO A 451 2.07 -21.66 -4.82
CA PRO A 451 2.14 -20.79 -3.65
C PRO A 451 2.68 -21.49 -2.39
N GLY A 452 2.20 -22.70 -2.10
CA GLY A 452 2.62 -23.49 -0.93
C GLY A 452 4.09 -23.88 -0.98
N ARG A 453 4.60 -24.29 -2.15
CA ARG A 453 6.04 -24.59 -2.32
C ARG A 453 6.92 -23.37 -2.11
N TRP A 454 6.51 -22.21 -2.63
CA TRP A 454 7.23 -20.97 -2.37
C TRP A 454 7.25 -20.66 -0.87
N PHE A 455 6.12 -20.83 -0.19
CA PHE A 455 6.03 -20.54 1.25
C PHE A 455 6.83 -21.52 2.11
N LYS A 456 6.90 -22.81 1.70
CA LYS A 456 7.77 -23.83 2.31
C LYS A 456 9.22 -23.37 2.42
N GLU A 457 9.77 -22.83 1.32
CA GLU A 457 11.14 -22.32 1.30
C GLU A 457 11.33 -21.14 2.26
N ARG A 458 10.34 -20.23 2.35
CA ARG A 458 10.38 -19.09 3.26
C ARG A 458 10.33 -19.55 4.72
N LEU A 459 9.42 -20.46 5.06
CA LEU A 459 9.30 -21.00 6.42
C LEU A 459 10.57 -21.72 6.87
N ALA A 460 11.16 -22.55 6.00
CA ALA A 460 12.45 -23.18 6.29
C ALA A 460 13.54 -22.13 6.60
N GLU A 461 13.61 -21.05 5.83
CA GLU A 461 14.54 -19.94 6.09
C GLU A 461 14.28 -19.29 7.46
N HIS A 462 13.02 -18.99 7.79
CA HIS A 462 12.64 -18.38 9.07
C HIS A 462 12.97 -19.28 10.27
N TYR A 463 12.65 -20.56 10.21
CA TYR A 463 12.85 -21.51 11.32
C TYR A 463 14.30 -21.97 11.47
N LEU A 464 15.02 -22.18 10.36
CA LEU A 464 16.34 -22.83 10.38
C LEU A 464 17.48 -21.90 9.96
N GLY A 465 17.23 -20.95 9.05
CA GLY A 465 18.27 -20.12 8.43
C GLY A 465 18.58 -18.82 9.18
N ARG A 466 17.63 -18.27 9.93
CA ARG A 466 17.78 -16.97 10.63
C ARG A 466 18.37 -17.10 12.04
N PRO A 467 18.91 -16.02 12.64
CA PRO A 467 19.34 -16.03 14.05
C PRO A 467 18.23 -16.53 14.98
N VAL A 468 18.60 -17.26 16.04
CA VAL A 468 17.63 -18.01 16.88
C VAL A 468 16.48 -17.15 17.41
N LEU A 469 16.74 -15.91 17.84
CA LEU A 469 15.68 -15.03 18.34
C LEU A 469 14.77 -14.51 17.22
N GLU A 470 15.28 -14.32 16.00
CA GLU A 470 14.44 -14.04 14.84
C GLU A 470 13.57 -15.27 14.51
N SER A 471 14.13 -16.49 14.58
CA SER A 471 13.36 -17.72 14.36
C SER A 471 12.28 -17.95 15.42
N VAL A 472 12.56 -17.68 16.70
CA VAL A 472 11.55 -17.70 17.77
C VAL A 472 10.48 -16.63 17.51
N GLY A 473 10.85 -15.42 17.09
CA GLY A 473 9.89 -14.39 16.72
C GLY A 473 8.98 -14.83 15.57
N ALA A 474 9.54 -15.47 14.54
CA ALA A 474 8.77 -16.00 13.43
C ALA A 474 7.76 -17.07 13.89
N SER A 475 8.14 -17.99 14.77
CA SER A 475 7.21 -19.04 15.23
C SER A 475 5.97 -18.46 15.93
N LEU A 476 6.08 -17.32 16.62
CA LEU A 476 4.93 -16.66 17.25
C LEU A 476 3.84 -16.25 16.26
N VAL A 477 4.25 -15.85 15.05
CA VAL A 477 3.32 -15.43 14.00
C VAL A 477 2.75 -16.63 13.26
N ALA A 478 3.53 -17.70 13.12
CA ALA A 478 3.09 -18.92 12.46
C ALA A 478 1.81 -19.46 13.11
N GLU A 479 1.79 -19.60 14.44
CA GLU A 479 0.62 -20.10 15.17
C GLU A 479 -0.57 -19.13 15.10
N VAL A 480 -0.32 -17.82 15.27
CA VAL A 480 -1.39 -16.81 15.19
C VAL A 480 -2.02 -16.78 13.79
N TYR A 481 -1.22 -16.97 12.75
CA TYR A 481 -1.72 -17.04 11.37
C TYR A 481 -2.36 -18.39 11.06
N GLY A 482 -1.85 -19.50 11.60
CA GLY A 482 -2.45 -20.84 11.52
C GLY A 482 -3.90 -20.82 12.01
N LYS A 483 -4.09 -20.42 13.28
CA LYS A 483 -5.41 -20.15 13.88
C LYS A 483 -6.33 -19.31 13.00
N GLN A 484 -5.83 -18.18 12.50
CA GLN A 484 -6.63 -17.27 11.67
C GLN A 484 -7.04 -17.88 10.33
N ILE A 485 -6.14 -18.60 9.66
CA ILE A 485 -6.41 -19.27 8.38
C ILE A 485 -7.44 -20.37 8.58
N ASP A 486 -7.30 -21.16 9.64
CA ASP A 486 -8.20 -22.26 9.93
C ASP A 486 -9.61 -21.83 10.24
N GLN A 487 -9.76 -20.81 11.09
CA GLN A 487 -11.07 -20.23 11.37
C GLN A 487 -11.72 -19.69 10.09
N ALA A 488 -10.94 -19.07 9.21
CA ALA A 488 -11.44 -18.58 7.93
C ALA A 488 -11.85 -19.72 6.98
N ILE A 489 -11.08 -20.81 6.93
CA ILE A 489 -11.43 -22.02 6.17
C ILE A 489 -12.69 -22.66 6.74
N GLY A 490 -12.80 -22.77 8.06
CA GLY A 490 -13.98 -23.26 8.74
C GLY A 490 -15.23 -22.44 8.41
N ASP A 491 -15.12 -21.12 8.38
CA ASP A 491 -16.22 -20.23 7.98
C ASP A 491 -16.61 -20.38 6.50
N VAL A 492 -15.65 -20.66 5.61
CA VAL A 492 -15.97 -21.01 4.22
C VAL A 492 -16.71 -22.34 4.15
N LEU A 493 -16.19 -23.37 4.83
CA LEU A 493 -16.76 -24.72 4.83
C LEU A 493 -18.14 -24.78 5.47
N ARG A 494 -18.42 -23.99 6.51
CA ARG A 494 -19.75 -23.93 7.15
C ARG A 494 -20.81 -23.23 6.29
N ARG A 495 -20.41 -22.34 5.38
CA ARG A 495 -21.34 -21.56 4.53
C ARG A 495 -21.60 -22.19 3.16
N GLN A 496 -20.73 -23.07 2.70
CA GLN A 496 -20.87 -23.79 1.42
C GLN A 496 -21.89 -24.95 1.50
N SER A 497 -22.34 -25.42 0.35
CA SER A 497 -23.31 -26.52 0.20
C SER A 497 -22.81 -27.71 -0.64
N ASP A 498 -21.54 -27.68 -1.04
CA ASP A 498 -20.83 -28.68 -1.83
C ASP A 498 -20.53 -29.95 -0.99
N LEU A 499 -20.33 -29.79 0.32
CA LEU A 499 -19.99 -30.85 1.27
C LEU A 499 -20.87 -30.83 2.52
N ASP A 500 -21.12 -32.02 3.06
CA ASP A 500 -21.78 -32.20 4.35
C ASP A 500 -20.81 -31.96 5.50
N VAL A 501 -20.84 -30.75 6.06
CA VAL A 501 -19.95 -30.29 7.13
C VAL A 501 -20.03 -31.16 8.39
N SER A 502 -21.18 -31.81 8.65
CA SER A 502 -21.33 -32.69 9.81
C SER A 502 -20.40 -33.91 9.77
N LYS A 503 -19.88 -34.25 8.58
CA LYS A 503 -18.91 -35.33 8.38
C LYS A 503 -17.46 -34.88 8.54
N LEU A 504 -17.20 -33.56 8.55
CA LEU A 504 -15.87 -32.98 8.70
C LEU A 504 -15.50 -32.86 10.19
N THR A 505 -15.47 -33.99 10.90
CA THR A 505 -15.19 -34.00 12.35
C THR A 505 -13.81 -33.47 12.71
N TRP A 506 -12.88 -33.44 11.74
CA TRP A 506 -11.54 -32.88 11.87
C TRP A 506 -11.54 -31.35 12.00
N LEU A 507 -12.57 -30.67 11.48
CA LEU A 507 -12.60 -29.22 11.41
C LEU A 507 -12.55 -28.60 12.81
N VAL A 508 -13.39 -29.11 13.72
CA VAL A 508 -13.44 -28.64 15.11
C VAL A 508 -12.17 -29.03 15.88
N LEU A 509 -11.62 -30.22 15.61
CA LEU A 509 -10.41 -30.70 16.27
C LEU A 509 -9.19 -29.84 15.92
N HIS A 510 -9.06 -29.47 14.65
CA HIS A 510 -7.97 -28.62 14.18
C HIS A 510 -8.09 -27.17 14.67
N GLU A 511 -9.29 -26.59 14.58
CA GLU A 511 -9.55 -25.23 15.11
C GLU A 511 -9.23 -25.13 16.61
N THR A 512 -9.49 -26.19 17.37
CA THR A 512 -9.18 -26.23 18.82
C THR A 512 -7.68 -26.31 19.08
N LEU A 513 -6.95 -27.17 18.34
CA LEU A 513 -5.51 -27.34 18.50
C LEU A 513 -4.75 -26.04 18.22
N GLU A 514 -5.07 -25.36 17.10
CA GLU A 514 -4.43 -24.09 16.72
C GLU A 514 -4.72 -22.95 17.71
N GLU A 515 -5.88 -22.98 18.40
CA GLU A 515 -6.17 -22.02 19.46
C GLU A 515 -5.21 -22.16 20.65
N GLU A 516 -4.89 -23.40 21.03
CA GLU A 516 -3.90 -23.68 22.09
C GLU A 516 -2.49 -23.22 21.69
N HIS A 517 -2.05 -23.49 20.46
CA HIS A 517 -0.73 -23.06 19.97
C HIS A 517 -0.61 -21.53 19.87
N ALA A 518 -1.68 -20.83 19.48
CA ALA A 518 -1.71 -19.37 19.46
C ALA A 518 -1.58 -18.78 20.88
N ASP A 519 -2.23 -19.38 21.88
CA ASP A 519 -2.09 -18.97 23.29
C ASP A 519 -0.65 -19.17 23.82
N GLU A 520 0.00 -20.26 23.41
CA GLU A 520 1.40 -20.55 23.71
C GLU A 520 2.36 -19.52 23.07
N SER A 521 2.02 -18.99 21.89
CA SER A 521 2.78 -17.89 21.29
C SER A 521 2.76 -16.64 22.17
N ALA A 522 1.63 -16.31 22.80
CA ALA A 522 1.58 -15.23 23.78
C ALA A 522 2.41 -15.54 25.04
N GLN A 523 2.52 -16.80 25.44
CA GLN A 523 3.39 -17.23 26.54
C GLN A 523 4.87 -17.05 26.19
N ILE A 524 5.33 -17.50 25.02
CA ILE A 524 6.72 -17.31 24.55
C ILE A 524 7.03 -15.82 24.42
N ALA A 525 6.11 -15.01 23.88
CA ALA A 525 6.30 -13.57 23.73
C ALA A 525 6.52 -12.84 25.07
N ARG A 526 5.89 -13.31 26.17
CA ARG A 526 6.13 -12.79 27.52
C ARG A 526 7.49 -13.18 28.10
N MET A 527 8.07 -14.27 27.61
CA MET A 527 9.41 -14.74 27.98
C MET A 527 10.52 -14.07 27.16
N ALA A 528 10.18 -13.12 26.28
CA ALA A 528 11.16 -12.38 25.50
C ALA A 528 12.22 -11.74 26.42
N PRO A 529 13.52 -11.80 26.04
CA PRO A 529 14.56 -11.14 26.81
C PRO A 529 14.28 -9.65 26.97
N GLN A 530 14.70 -9.05 28.09
CA GLN A 530 14.35 -7.66 28.41
C GLN A 530 15.21 -6.63 27.66
N ASP A 531 16.38 -7.03 27.17
CA ASP A 531 17.28 -6.14 26.45
C ASP A 531 16.68 -5.71 25.09
N ALA A 532 17.12 -4.55 24.60
CA ALA A 532 16.53 -3.95 23.41
C ALA A 532 16.92 -4.68 22.12
N GLU A 533 18.10 -5.27 22.07
CA GLU A 533 18.63 -5.95 20.88
C GLU A 533 17.90 -7.27 20.62
N SER A 534 17.75 -8.09 21.66
CA SER A 534 17.00 -9.34 21.62
C SER A 534 15.53 -9.13 21.23
N ARG A 535 14.86 -8.11 21.81
CA ARG A 535 13.48 -7.77 21.43
C ARG A 535 13.38 -7.31 19.98
N ALA A 536 14.35 -6.51 19.52
CA ALA A 536 14.40 -6.08 18.13
C ALA A 536 14.60 -7.28 17.18
N ALA A 537 15.44 -8.25 17.55
CA ALA A 537 15.61 -9.49 16.79
C ALA A 537 14.31 -10.30 16.71
N MET A 538 13.62 -10.51 17.84
CA MET A 538 12.31 -11.19 17.84
C MET A 538 11.27 -10.44 16.99
N CYS A 539 11.16 -9.12 17.12
CA CYS A 539 10.25 -8.32 16.31
C CYS A 539 10.59 -8.39 14.81
N LYS A 540 11.87 -8.43 14.45
CA LYS A 540 12.31 -8.63 13.06
C LYS A 540 11.88 -9.99 12.51
N GLY A 541 11.93 -11.03 13.34
CA GLY A 541 11.38 -12.36 13.03
C GLY A 541 9.88 -12.33 12.77
N ILE A 542 9.13 -11.75 13.71
CA ILE A 542 7.68 -11.54 13.64
C ILE A 542 7.31 -10.82 12.34
N ASP A 543 7.92 -9.66 12.08
CA ASP A 543 7.65 -8.85 10.90
C ASP A 543 8.00 -9.56 9.59
N GLY A 544 9.12 -10.30 9.60
CA GLY A 544 9.58 -11.05 8.46
C GLY A 544 8.59 -12.14 8.04
N LEU A 545 8.13 -12.95 8.99
CA LEU A 545 7.15 -13.99 8.67
C LEU A 545 5.77 -13.40 8.37
N ALA A 546 5.36 -12.35 9.09
CA ALA A 546 4.09 -11.67 8.83
C ALA A 546 4.00 -11.17 7.37
N LEU A 547 5.10 -10.62 6.84
CA LEU A 547 5.19 -10.17 5.45
C LEU A 547 5.14 -11.34 4.45
N ASP A 548 5.88 -12.42 4.70
CA ASP A 548 5.88 -13.58 3.80
C ASP A 548 4.54 -14.33 3.84
N GLY A 549 3.86 -14.37 4.99
CA GLY A 549 2.50 -14.90 5.12
C GLY A 549 1.48 -14.08 4.31
N PHE A 550 1.60 -12.75 4.32
CA PHE A 550 0.76 -11.90 3.47
C PHE A 550 1.01 -12.17 1.97
N ARG A 551 2.28 -12.26 1.56
CA ARG A 551 2.67 -12.58 0.17
C ARG A 551 2.25 -13.98 -0.27
N TYR A 552 2.21 -14.93 0.66
CA TYR A 552 1.66 -16.26 0.40
C TYR A 552 0.19 -16.14 0.00
N LEU A 553 -0.61 -15.35 0.71
CA LEU A 553 -2.02 -15.12 0.36
C LEU A 553 -2.20 -14.32 -0.93
N ASP A 554 -1.32 -13.37 -1.26
CA ASP A 554 -1.31 -12.71 -2.59
C ASP A 554 -1.18 -13.76 -3.71
N ARG A 555 -0.28 -14.74 -3.55
CA ARG A 555 -0.06 -15.82 -4.52
C ARG A 555 -1.26 -16.79 -4.58
N ILE A 556 -1.90 -17.07 -3.45
CA ILE A 556 -3.14 -17.87 -3.42
C ILE A 556 -4.27 -17.13 -4.15
N TYR A 557 -4.42 -15.82 -3.90
CA TYR A 557 -5.41 -14.99 -4.60
C TYR A 557 -5.22 -15.08 -6.12
N GLU A 558 -4.00 -14.98 -6.61
CA GLU A 558 -3.70 -15.07 -8.05
C GLU A 558 -4.07 -16.39 -8.67
N VAL A 559 -3.84 -17.52 -7.99
CA VAL A 559 -4.25 -18.81 -8.58
C VAL A 559 -5.77 -18.94 -8.60
N LEU A 560 -6.46 -18.45 -7.56
CA LEU A 560 -7.91 -18.56 -7.44
C LEU A 560 -8.71 -17.64 -8.36
N PHE A 561 -8.24 -16.41 -8.59
CA PHE A 561 -9.04 -15.35 -9.22
C PHE A 561 -8.40 -14.75 -10.48
N LYS A 562 -7.59 -15.55 -11.16
CA LYS A 562 -6.91 -15.20 -12.41
C LYS A 562 -7.85 -14.80 -13.53
#